data_AF-X0XMI2-F1
#
_entry.id   AF-X0XMI2-F1
#
_cell.length_a   1.000
_cell.length_b   1.000
_cell.length_c   1.000
_cell.angle_alpha   90.00
_cell.angle_beta   90.00
_cell.angle_gamma   90.00
#
_symmetry.space_group_name_H-M   'P 1'
#
loop_
_entity.id
_entity.type
_entity.pdbx_description
1 polymer ?
#
loop_
_entity_poly.entity_id
_entity_poly.type
_entity_poly.pdbx_seq_one_letter_code
_entity_poly.pdbx_strand_id
1 'polypeptide(L)' 'LVPNEQEREGYVPNVVYTCGALIHDGVLVIPYAMSDSATSVATVPVRDLLDHMLRR' A
#
# COMPACT_ATOMS: atom_id res chain seq x y z
N LEU A 1 4.59 2.85 -2.09
CA LEU A 1 3.40 2.56 -2.93
C LEU A 1 3.20 3.74 -3.85
N VAL A 2 2.92 3.49 -5.13
CA VAL A 2 2.57 4.52 -6.12
C VAL A 2 1.39 4.01 -6.93
N PRO A 3 0.46 4.86 -7.37
CA PRO A 3 -0.69 4.41 -8.13
C PRO A 3 -0.25 3.89 -9.51
N ASN A 4 -0.74 2.71 -9.89
CA ASN A 4 -0.57 2.15 -11.24
C ASN A 4 -1.53 2.80 -12.26
N GLU A 5 -1.45 2.42 -13.55
CA GLU A 5 -2.28 3.00 -14.62
C GLU A 5 -3.77 3.09 -14.31
N GLN A 6 -4.32 2.08 -13.65
CA GLN A 6 -5.75 2.01 -13.33
C GLN A 6 -6.06 2.79 -12.04
N GLU A 7 -5.12 2.85 -11.11
CA GLU A 7 -5.29 3.49 -9.80
C GLU A 7 -5.11 5.01 -9.85
N ARG A 8 -4.52 5.54 -10.91
CA ARG A 8 -4.26 6.98 -11.10
C ARG A 8 -5.52 7.79 -11.43
N GLU A 9 -6.58 7.13 -11.89
CA GLU A 9 -7.85 7.74 -12.27
C GLU A 9 -8.84 7.75 -11.09
N GLY A 10 -9.57 8.85 -10.90
CA GLY A 10 -10.60 8.95 -9.87
C GLY A 10 -10.91 10.39 -9.44
N TYR A 11 -11.65 10.53 -8.33
CA TYR A 11 -12.03 11.83 -7.78
C TYR A 11 -10.82 12.71 -7.44
N VAL A 12 -9.77 12.12 -6.85
CA VAL A 12 -8.48 12.78 -6.64
C VAL A 12 -7.39 11.98 -7.33
N PRO A 13 -7.00 12.33 -8.57
CA PRO A 13 -6.05 11.55 -9.35
C PRO A 13 -4.67 11.42 -8.68
N ASN A 14 -3.98 10.32 -8.99
CA ASN A 14 -2.60 10.03 -8.56
C ASN A 14 -2.39 9.87 -7.04
N VAL A 15 -3.45 9.63 -6.26
CA VAL A 15 -3.36 9.42 -4.81
C VAL A 15 -3.48 7.93 -4.47
N VAL A 16 -2.58 7.49 -3.58
CA VAL A 16 -2.74 6.26 -2.80
C VAL A 16 -2.53 6.59 -1.32
N TYR A 17 -3.43 6.12 -0.46
CA TYR A 17 -3.35 6.38 0.97
C TYR A 17 -3.92 5.22 1.78
N THR A 18 -3.42 5.03 3.01
CA THR A 18 -3.93 4.02 3.94
C THR A 18 -4.14 4.65 5.32
N CYS A 19 -5.22 4.27 5.99
CA CYS A 19 -5.50 4.66 7.38
C CYS A 19 -5.02 3.62 8.41
N GLY A 20 -4.49 2.47 7.96
CA GLY A 20 -4.06 1.41 8.87
C GLY A 20 -3.55 0.16 8.15
N ALA A 21 -2.86 -0.69 8.91
CA ALA A 21 -2.34 -1.95 8.43
C ALA A 21 -2.39 -3.01 9.55
N LEU A 22 -2.34 -4.29 9.17
CA LEU A 22 -2.32 -5.43 10.07
C LEU A 22 -1.10 -6.29 9.78
N ILE A 23 -0.40 -6.75 10.81
CA ILE A 23 0.59 -7.83 10.67
C ILE A 23 -0.06 -9.14 11.06
N HIS A 24 0.02 -10.14 10.18
CA HIS A 24 -0.42 -11.50 10.42
C HIS A 24 0.60 -12.48 9.83
N ASP A 25 1.06 -13.43 10.64
CA ASP A 25 2.04 -14.45 10.25
C ASP A 25 3.29 -13.88 9.52
N GLY A 26 3.82 -12.77 10.04
CA GLY A 26 4.99 -12.10 9.46
C GLY A 26 4.73 -11.35 8.15
N VAL A 27 3.48 -11.29 7.68
CA VAL A 27 3.07 -10.52 6.50
C VAL A 27 2.35 -9.24 6.94
N LEU A 28 2.80 -8.10 6.43
CA LEU A 28 2.12 -6.81 6.56
C LEU A 28 1.04 -6.72 5.48
N VAL A 29 -0.22 -6.60 5.91
CA VAL A 29 -1.41 -6.44 5.08
C VAL A 29 -1.86 -4.98 5.15
N ILE A 30 -1.90 -4.29 4.01
CA ILE A 30 -2.15 -2.85 3.90
C ILE A 30 -3.38 -2.64 3.01
N PRO A 31 -4.58 -2.45 3.59
CA PRO A 31 -5.69 -1.88 2.83
C PRO A 31 -5.37 -0.43 2.47
N TYR A 32 -5.48 -0.05 1.20
CA TYR A 32 -5.22 1.30 0.73
C TYR A 32 -6.30 1.78 -0.22
N ALA A 33 -6.66 3.06 -0.11
CA ALA A 33 -7.52 3.75 -1.05
C ALA A 33 -6.72 4.22 -2.28
N MET A 34 -7.37 4.19 -3.44
CA MET A 34 -6.85 4.65 -4.73
C MET A 34 -7.77 5.75 -5.27
N SER A 35 -7.17 6.91 -5.56
CA SER A 35 -7.80 8.10 -6.12
C SER A 35 -9.16 8.48 -5.51
N ASP A 36 -9.31 8.34 -4.19
CA ASP A 36 -10.55 8.57 -3.43
C ASP A 36 -11.80 7.84 -3.99
N SER A 37 -11.60 6.76 -4.73
CA SER A 37 -12.66 6.12 -5.52
C SER A 37 -12.85 4.65 -5.19
N ALA A 38 -11.79 3.94 -4.81
CA ALA A 38 -11.85 2.52 -4.48
C ALA A 38 -10.77 2.14 -3.46
N THR A 39 -10.84 0.92 -2.93
CA THR A 39 -9.85 0.35 -2.00
C THR A 39 -9.34 -0.98 -2.53
N SER A 40 -8.05 -1.22 -2.36
CA SER A 40 -7.37 -2.49 -2.66
C SER A 40 -6.49 -2.89 -1.47
N VAL A 41 -5.82 -4.04 -1.56
CA VAL A 41 -4.94 -4.56 -0.51
C VAL A 41 -3.57 -4.87 -1.09
N ALA A 42 -2.53 -4.32 -0.47
CA ALA A 42 -1.15 -4.70 -0.72
C ALA A 42 -0.64 -5.58 0.42
N THR A 43 0.25 -6.52 0.12
CA THR A 43 0.91 -7.37 1.11
C THR A 43 2.41 -7.38 0.92
N VAL A 44 3.17 -7.36 2.02
CA VAL A 44 4.63 -7.46 1.98
C VAL A 44 5.14 -8.24 3.20
N PRO A 45 6.10 -9.17 3.05
CA PRO A 45 6.76 -9.77 4.20
C PRO A 45 7.44 -8.69 5.05
N VAL A 46 7.18 -8.68 6.36
CA VAL A 46 7.73 -7.66 7.28
C VAL A 46 9.26 -7.67 7.25
N ARG A 47 9.86 -8.86 7.17
CA ARG A 47 11.31 -9.03 7.09
C ARG A 47 11.89 -8.34 5.86
N ASP A 48 11.32 -8.55 4.68
CA ASP A 48 11.81 -7.95 3.44
C ASP A 48 11.69 -6.43 3.47
N LEU A 49 10.59 -5.91 4.02
CA LEU A 49 10.39 -4.48 4.22
C LEU A 49 11.45 -3.88 5.15
N LEU A 50 11.68 -4.48 6.32
CA LEU A 50 12.67 -4.01 7.27
C LEU A 50 14.09 -4.11 6.69
N ASP A 51 14.41 -5.22 6.02
CA ASP A 51 15.70 -5.37 5.36
C ASP A 51 15.87 -4.29 4.26
N HIS A 52 14.82 -3.92 3.54
CA HIS A 52 14.88 -2.83 2.56
C HIS A 52 15.05 -1.45 3.22
N MET A 53 14.40 -1.19 4.35
CA MET A 53 14.50 0.08 5.07
C MET A 53 15.82 0.26 5.82
N LEU A 54 16.42 -0.83 6.29
CA LEU A 54 17.65 -0.82 7.10
C LEU A 54 18.93 -0.95 6.25
N ARG A 55 18.81 -1.37 4.99
CA ARG A 55 19.90 -1.33 4.02
C ARG A 55 20.19 0.13 3.65
N ARG A 56 21.29 0.68 4.19
CA ARG A 56 21.86 1.96 3.79
C ARG A 56 22.80 1.80 2.61
#